data_AF-A0A0H2S814-F1
#
_entry.id   AF-A0A0H2S814-F1
#
_cell.length_a   1.000
_cell.length_b   1.000
_cell.length_c   1.000
_cell.angle_alpha   90.00
_cell.angle_beta   90.00
_cell.angle_gamma   90.00
#
_symmetry.space_group_name_H-M   'P 1'
#
loop_
_entity.id
_entity.type
_entity.pdbx_description
1 polymer ?
#
loop_
_entity_poly.entity_id
_entity_poly.type
_entity_poly.pdbx_seq_one_letter_code
_entity_poly.pdbx_strand_id
1 'polypeptide(L)'
;MPNSHYDVKFYVLTPTQSSASGTNAIGENLPGPGRNLGRLYDWLGQKFENILGKILFRAGYGPTNISRKIKIIRNPKWEEMESLAAELRDSDLRKLCRHCRKLVRYSRSGVLETQLRAVDAIIEFAIYDPLLNSILNYYVDSDSNEVLAWDISYSSSDPLLSSCRKALVSLSPSTIALHDAARQYGVRARTARMTVSFLRELFFPTMMGYLRCVYYLSSCCIDINHAQ
;
A
#
# COMPACT_ATOMS: atom_id res chain seq x y z
N MET A 1 14.39 40.32 23.24
CA MET A 1 13.30 39.38 22.95
C MET A 1 13.58 38.10 23.71
N PRO A 2 12.71 37.63 24.61
CA PRO A 2 13.02 36.49 25.47
C PRO A 2 12.68 35.16 24.78
N ASN A 3 13.64 34.25 24.78
CA ASN A 3 13.47 32.87 24.29
C ASN A 3 12.60 32.08 25.27
N SER A 4 11.39 31.73 24.86
CA SER A 4 10.48 30.86 25.60
C SER A 4 10.97 29.40 25.53
N HIS A 5 11.51 28.94 26.65
CA HIS A 5 11.92 27.56 26.90
C HIS A 5 10.69 26.72 27.21
N TYR A 6 10.24 25.87 26.28
CA TYR A 6 9.08 25.00 26.49
C TYR A 6 9.54 23.72 27.20
N ASP A 7 9.04 23.51 28.41
CA ASP A 7 9.27 22.31 29.22
C ASP A 7 8.22 21.26 28.86
N VAL A 8 8.62 20.24 28.08
CA VAL A 8 7.74 19.16 27.62
C VAL A 8 7.59 18.15 28.75
N LYS A 9 6.47 18.23 29.47
CA LYS A 9 6.10 17.23 30.50
C LYS A 9 5.57 15.96 29.84
N PHE A 10 6.37 14.89 29.91
CA PHE A 10 5.95 13.55 29.54
C PHE A 10 5.09 12.95 30.65
N TYR A 11 3.79 12.77 30.41
CA TYR A 11 2.92 12.00 31.28
C TYR A 11 3.12 10.51 30.97
N VAL A 12 3.91 9.84 31.80
CA VAL A 12 4.00 8.37 31.80
C VAL A 12 2.64 7.84 32.28
N LEU A 13 1.86 7.28 31.36
CA LEU A 13 0.63 6.56 31.66
C LEU A 13 0.99 5.29 32.44
N THR A 14 1.04 5.39 33.76
CA THR A 14 1.11 4.21 34.62
C THR A 14 -0.21 3.46 34.50
N PRO A 15 -0.21 2.16 34.12
CA PRO A 15 -1.43 1.38 34.06
C PRO A 15 -2.06 1.35 35.46
N THR A 16 -3.25 1.92 35.58
CA THR A 16 -4.09 1.84 36.77
C THR A 16 -4.39 0.37 37.02
N GLN A 17 -3.64 -0.26 37.93
CA GLN A 17 -3.98 -1.57 38.47
C GLN A 17 -5.22 -1.39 39.34
N SER A 18 -6.39 -1.59 38.74
CA SER A 18 -7.62 -1.83 39.47
C SER A 18 -7.49 -3.19 40.16
N SER A 19 -7.12 -3.16 41.44
CA SER A 19 -7.17 -4.32 42.33
C SER A 19 -8.63 -4.71 42.56
N ALA A 20 -9.20 -5.49 41.64
CA ALA A 20 -10.48 -6.15 41.83
C ALA A 20 -10.26 -7.42 42.69
N SER A 21 -10.05 -7.23 43.99
CA SER A 21 -10.21 -8.31 44.98
C SER A 21 -11.70 -8.56 45.21
N GLY A 22 -12.29 -9.33 44.30
CA GLY A 22 -13.64 -9.88 44.41
C GLY A 22 -13.59 -11.39 44.27
N THR A 23 -13.62 -12.08 45.42
CA THR A 23 -13.54 -13.52 45.61
C THR A 23 -14.73 -14.25 44.99
N ASN A 24 -14.78 -14.39 43.67
CA ASN A 24 -15.65 -15.34 42.97
C ASN A 24 -14.75 -16.29 42.17
N ALA A 25 -14.28 -17.33 42.84
CA ALA A 25 -13.64 -18.48 42.23
C ALA A 25 -14.66 -19.22 41.33
N ILE A 26 -14.90 -18.67 40.15
CA ILE A 26 -15.43 -19.41 39.01
C ILE A 26 -14.23 -20.15 38.44
N GLY A 27 -14.11 -21.45 38.74
CA GLY A 27 -13.07 -22.29 38.14
C GLY A 27 -13.09 -22.10 36.62
N GLU A 28 -12.07 -21.43 36.09
CA GLU A 28 -12.08 -20.84 34.74
C GLU A 28 -12.18 -21.86 33.60
N ASN A 29 -12.23 -23.16 33.91
CA ASN A 29 -12.29 -24.24 32.92
C ASN A 29 -13.30 -25.35 33.27
N LEU A 30 -14.38 -25.04 33.99
CA LEU A 30 -15.47 -26.00 34.13
C LEU A 30 -16.28 -26.08 32.81
N PRO A 31 -16.56 -27.30 32.29
CA PRO A 31 -17.33 -27.50 31.07
C PRO A 31 -18.79 -27.11 31.31
N GLY A 32 -19.12 -25.85 31.05
CA GLY A 32 -20.49 -25.38 31.03
C GLY A 32 -21.16 -25.65 29.67
N PRO A 33 -22.45 -25.99 29.62
CA PRO A 33 -23.17 -26.26 28.37
C PRO A 33 -23.10 -25.10 27.36
N GLY A 34 -23.03 -23.86 27.82
CA GLY A 34 -22.85 -22.68 26.95
C GLY A 34 -21.50 -22.64 26.21
N ARG A 35 -20.42 -23.19 26.78
CA ARG A 35 -19.08 -23.22 26.13
C ARG A 35 -19.01 -24.23 25.00
N ASN A 36 -19.76 -25.34 25.09
CA ASN A 36 -19.80 -26.34 24.01
C ASN A 36 -20.50 -25.79 22.76
N LEU A 37 -21.56 -25.00 22.95
CA LEU A 37 -22.25 -24.32 21.84
C LEU A 37 -21.35 -23.27 21.18
N GLY A 38 -20.64 -22.46 21.98
CA GLY A 38 -19.66 -21.50 21.44
C GLY A 38 -18.62 -22.19 20.54
N ARG A 39 -18.00 -23.27 21.03
CA ARG A 39 -17.03 -24.06 20.24
C ARG A 39 -17.64 -24.66 18.97
N LEU A 40 -18.91 -25.09 19.03
CA LEU A 40 -19.62 -25.61 17.85
C LEU A 40 -19.82 -24.50 16.80
N TYR A 41 -20.23 -23.29 17.22
CA TYR A 41 -20.42 -22.17 16.31
C TYR A 41 -19.09 -21.66 15.72
N ASP A 42 -18.03 -21.58 16.54
CA ASP A 42 -16.70 -21.20 16.05
C ASP A 42 -16.18 -22.21 15.02
N TRP A 43 -16.32 -23.51 15.31
CA TRP A 43 -15.95 -24.57 14.39
C TRP A 43 -16.77 -24.50 13.10
N LEU A 44 -18.07 -24.25 13.20
CA LEU A 44 -18.95 -24.12 12.05
C LEU A 44 -18.60 -22.89 11.21
N GLY A 45 -18.32 -21.75 11.85
CA GLY A 45 -17.88 -20.51 11.21
C GLY A 45 -16.61 -20.72 10.40
N GLN A 46 -15.59 -21.33 11.01
CA GLN A 46 -14.34 -21.66 10.32
C GLN A 46 -14.56 -22.59 9.12
N LYS A 47 -15.48 -23.57 9.22
CA LYS A 47 -15.81 -24.45 8.09
C LYS A 47 -16.50 -23.68 6.96
N PHE A 48 -17.44 -22.79 7.28
CA PHE A 48 -18.11 -21.95 6.28
C PHE A 48 -17.12 -21.03 5.57
N GLU A 49 -16.26 -20.33 6.30
CA GLU A 49 -15.24 -19.46 5.71
C GLU A 49 -14.33 -20.21 4.74
N ASN A 50 -13.90 -21.42 5.11
CA ASN A 50 -13.09 -22.27 4.25
C ASN A 50 -13.81 -22.73 2.98
N ILE A 51 -15.12 -22.99 3.06
CA ILE A 51 -15.93 -23.37 1.90
C ILE A 51 -16.17 -22.17 1.00
N LEU A 52 -16.58 -21.02 1.56
CA LEU A 52 -16.80 -19.78 0.81
C LEU A 52 -15.51 -19.30 0.14
N GLY A 53 -14.36 -19.35 0.83
CA GLY A 53 -13.06 -19.00 0.27
C GLY A 53 -12.72 -19.85 -0.97
N LYS A 54 -12.95 -21.17 -0.90
CA LYS A 54 -12.75 -22.08 -2.05
C LYS A 54 -13.73 -21.83 -3.19
N ILE A 55 -15.00 -21.54 -2.89
CA ILE A 55 -16.01 -21.22 -3.91
C ILE A 55 -15.64 -19.90 -4.61
N LEU A 56 -15.28 -18.86 -3.86
CA LEU A 56 -14.86 -17.57 -4.40
C LEU A 56 -13.61 -17.71 -5.26
N PHE A 57 -12.63 -18.50 -4.80
CA PHE A 57 -11.42 -18.77 -5.57
C PHE A 57 -11.74 -19.48 -6.89
N ARG A 58 -12.60 -20.50 -6.87
CA ARG A 58 -13.07 -21.22 -8.08
C ARG A 58 -13.89 -20.35 -9.01
N ALA A 59 -14.69 -19.43 -8.45
CA ALA A 59 -15.44 -18.45 -9.20
C ALA A 59 -14.54 -17.32 -9.78
N GLY A 60 -13.22 -17.39 -9.57
CA GLY A 60 -12.26 -16.45 -10.14
C GLY A 60 -12.25 -15.09 -9.43
N TYR A 61 -12.75 -15.04 -8.20
CA TYR A 61 -12.63 -13.90 -7.30
C TYR A 61 -11.32 -14.01 -6.50
N GLY A 62 -10.79 -12.88 -6.07
CA GLY A 62 -9.53 -12.76 -5.34
C GLY A 62 -8.43 -12.06 -6.14
N PRO A 63 -7.46 -11.44 -5.45
CA PRO A 63 -6.44 -10.59 -6.06
C PRO A 63 -5.56 -11.36 -7.04
N THR A 64 -5.14 -12.58 -6.71
CA THR A 64 -4.29 -13.42 -7.56
C THR A 64 -4.94 -13.77 -8.91
N ASN A 65 -6.25 -14.03 -8.90
CA ASN A 65 -7.02 -14.29 -10.11
C ASN A 65 -7.15 -13.03 -10.98
N ILE A 66 -7.31 -11.85 -10.38
CA ILE A 66 -7.34 -10.58 -11.10
C ILE A 66 -5.97 -10.27 -11.70
N SER A 67 -4.88 -10.45 -10.94
CA SER A 67 -3.53 -10.27 -11.44
C SER A 67 -3.25 -11.19 -12.64
N ARG A 68 -3.68 -12.45 -12.58
CA ARG A 68 -3.58 -13.36 -13.72
C ARG A 68 -4.35 -12.85 -14.94
N LYS A 69 -5.56 -12.34 -14.76
CA LYS A 69 -6.36 -11.75 -15.86
C LYS A 69 -5.68 -10.53 -16.47
N ILE A 70 -5.11 -9.66 -15.66
CA ILE A 70 -4.33 -8.50 -16.11
C ILE A 70 -3.14 -8.96 -16.97
N LYS A 71 -2.35 -9.94 -16.47
CA LYS A 71 -1.22 -10.52 -17.21
C LYS A 71 -1.64 -11.15 -18.54
N ILE A 72 -2.78 -11.84 -18.58
CA ILE A 72 -3.33 -12.41 -19.83
C ILE A 72 -3.72 -11.31 -20.82
N ILE A 73 -4.44 -10.26 -20.35
CA ILE A 73 -4.85 -9.14 -21.22
C ILE A 73 -3.64 -8.39 -21.76
N ARG A 74 -2.61 -8.19 -20.93
CA ARG A 74 -1.40 -7.46 -21.31
C ARG A 74 -0.50 -8.23 -22.28
N ASN A 75 -0.72 -9.54 -22.43
CA ASN A 75 0.04 -10.50 -23.23
C ASN A 75 1.46 -10.73 -22.68
N PRO A 76 1.90 -11.98 -22.43
CA PRO A 76 3.22 -12.30 -21.86
C PRO A 76 4.43 -11.77 -22.64
N LYS A 77 4.26 -11.32 -23.90
CA LYS A 77 5.35 -10.72 -24.69
C LYS A 77 5.83 -9.35 -24.20
N TRP A 78 5.23 -8.80 -23.14
CA TRP A 78 5.67 -7.53 -22.56
C TRP A 78 7.10 -7.59 -22.01
N GLU A 79 7.61 -8.77 -21.63
CA GLU A 79 9.02 -8.94 -21.20
C GLU A 79 10.02 -8.71 -22.34
N GLU A 80 9.63 -8.90 -23.61
CA GLU A 80 10.51 -8.75 -24.78
C GLU A 80 10.31 -7.43 -25.55
N MET A 81 9.25 -6.67 -25.28
CA MET A 81 8.91 -5.46 -26.05
C MET A 81 9.15 -4.16 -25.28
N GLU A 82 10.39 -3.67 -25.37
CA GLU A 82 10.73 -2.23 -25.19
C GLU A 82 10.12 -1.37 -26.33
N SER A 83 9.51 -2.00 -27.35
CA SER A 83 8.65 -1.37 -28.36
C SER A 83 7.32 -0.95 -27.74
N LEU A 84 7.35 0.21 -27.08
CA LEU A 84 6.23 0.92 -26.48
C LEU A 84 4.94 0.81 -27.30
N ALA A 85 3.84 0.57 -26.58
CA ALA A 85 2.49 0.90 -27.01
C ALA A 85 2.06 0.27 -28.34
N ALA A 86 2.28 -1.04 -28.51
CA ALA A 86 1.37 -1.80 -29.36
C ALA A 86 -0.06 -1.43 -28.93
N GLU A 87 -0.81 -0.79 -29.83
CA GLU A 87 -2.11 -0.18 -29.55
C GLU A 87 -3.00 -1.20 -28.83
N LEU A 88 -3.17 -1.02 -27.52
CA LEU A 88 -4.11 -1.83 -26.79
C LEU A 88 -5.49 -1.47 -27.33
N ARG A 89 -6.28 -2.48 -27.72
CA ARG A 89 -7.67 -2.23 -28.09
C ARG A 89 -8.38 -1.55 -26.92
N ASP A 90 -9.20 -0.55 -27.25
CA ASP A 90 -10.02 0.19 -26.28
C ASP A 90 -10.83 -0.73 -25.35
N SER A 91 -11.32 -1.86 -25.90
CA SER A 91 -12.06 -2.86 -25.13
C SER A 91 -11.21 -3.57 -24.08
N ASP A 92 -9.93 -3.79 -24.35
CA ASP A 92 -8.99 -4.42 -23.43
C ASP A 92 -8.52 -3.41 -22.37
N LEU A 93 -8.30 -2.16 -22.76
CA LEU A 93 -7.98 -1.07 -21.82
C LEU A 93 -9.11 -0.88 -20.78
N ARG A 94 -10.38 -0.90 -21.22
CA ARG A 94 -11.53 -0.86 -20.29
C ARG A 94 -11.56 -2.05 -19.33
N LYS A 95 -11.22 -3.26 -19.78
CA LYS A 95 -11.12 -4.43 -18.88
C LYS A 95 -9.99 -4.26 -17.89
N LEU A 96 -8.84 -3.77 -18.34
CA LEU A 96 -7.67 -3.50 -17.51
C LEU A 96 -8.02 -2.52 -16.39
N CYS A 97 -8.64 -1.39 -16.73
CA CYS A 97 -9.15 -0.41 -15.78
C CYS A 97 -10.10 -1.03 -14.74
N ARG A 98 -11.06 -1.87 -15.17
CA ARG A 98 -11.95 -2.59 -14.26
C ARG A 98 -11.20 -3.52 -13.31
N HIS A 99 -10.14 -4.17 -13.79
CA HIS A 99 -9.32 -5.09 -12.99
C HIS A 99 -8.43 -4.34 -12.00
N CYS A 100 -7.75 -3.26 -12.43
CA CYS A 100 -6.98 -2.38 -11.55
C CYS A 100 -7.84 -1.80 -10.43
N ARG A 101 -9.04 -1.30 -10.76
CA ARG A 101 -9.99 -0.80 -9.75
C ARG A 101 -10.36 -1.88 -8.73
N LYS A 102 -10.55 -3.13 -9.17
CA LYS A 102 -10.83 -4.24 -8.26
C LYS A 102 -9.63 -4.59 -7.37
N LEU A 103 -8.40 -4.49 -7.86
CA LEU A 103 -7.20 -4.69 -7.04
C LEU A 103 -7.09 -3.62 -5.94
N VAL A 104 -7.32 -2.35 -6.28
CA VAL A 104 -7.35 -1.24 -5.29
C VAL A 104 -8.45 -1.46 -4.25
N ARG A 105 -9.59 -2.05 -4.63
CA ARG A 105 -10.62 -2.47 -3.67
C ARG A 105 -10.15 -3.62 -2.78
N TYR A 106 -9.45 -4.62 -3.32
CA TYR A 106 -8.93 -5.73 -2.51
C TYR A 106 -7.83 -5.29 -1.53
N SER A 107 -7.00 -4.32 -1.89
CA SER A 107 -6.00 -3.76 -0.96
C SER A 107 -6.63 -3.03 0.23
N ARG A 108 -7.96 -2.79 0.21
CA ARG A 108 -8.74 -2.19 1.28
C ARG A 108 -9.72 -3.17 1.95
N SER A 109 -9.70 -4.45 1.58
CA SER A 109 -10.60 -5.45 2.18
C SER A 109 -10.25 -5.65 3.67
N GLY A 110 -11.20 -5.95 4.55
CA GLY A 110 -10.88 -6.20 5.97
C GLY A 110 -10.06 -7.48 6.25
N VAL A 111 -9.74 -8.27 5.22
CA VAL A 111 -9.01 -9.53 5.34
C VAL A 111 -7.53 -9.30 5.00
N LEU A 112 -6.65 -9.37 6.01
CA LEU A 112 -5.22 -9.06 5.87
C LEU A 112 -4.54 -9.82 4.73
N GLU A 113 -4.78 -11.12 4.59
CA GLU A 113 -4.18 -11.92 3.52
C GLU A 113 -4.60 -11.43 2.13
N THR A 114 -5.87 -11.03 1.97
CA THR A 114 -6.37 -10.49 0.70
C THR A 114 -5.76 -9.13 0.41
N GLN A 115 -5.58 -8.28 1.43
CA GLN A 115 -4.90 -6.99 1.28
C GLN A 115 -3.46 -7.18 0.82
N LEU A 116 -2.67 -7.99 1.52
CA LEU A 116 -1.25 -8.21 1.21
C LEU A 116 -1.07 -8.72 -0.22
N ARG A 117 -1.84 -9.74 -0.62
CA ARG A 117 -1.80 -10.27 -1.99
C ARG A 117 -2.20 -9.24 -3.05
N ALA A 118 -3.10 -8.32 -2.73
CA ALA A 118 -3.49 -7.25 -3.64
C ALA A 118 -2.40 -6.17 -3.74
N VAL A 119 -1.79 -5.80 -2.62
CA VAL A 119 -0.69 -4.82 -2.58
C VAL A 119 0.54 -5.36 -3.31
N ASP A 120 0.93 -6.61 -3.10
CA ASP A 120 2.03 -7.25 -3.82
C ASP A 120 1.81 -7.18 -5.34
N ALA A 121 0.59 -7.47 -5.80
CA ALA A 121 0.25 -7.39 -7.21
C ALA A 121 0.28 -5.95 -7.75
N ILE A 122 -0.19 -4.97 -6.98
CA ILE A 122 -0.13 -3.56 -7.35
C ILE A 122 1.33 -3.11 -7.49
N ILE A 123 2.19 -3.48 -6.55
CA ILE A 123 3.63 -3.19 -6.58
C ILE A 123 4.27 -3.83 -7.81
N GLU A 124 3.99 -5.11 -8.07
CA GLU A 124 4.48 -5.81 -9.26
C GLU A 124 4.09 -5.05 -10.54
N PHE A 125 2.82 -4.68 -10.70
CA PHE A 125 2.36 -3.97 -11.90
C PHE A 125 2.90 -2.54 -12.01
N ALA A 126 3.06 -1.82 -10.89
CA ALA A 126 3.58 -0.47 -10.88
C ALA A 126 5.07 -0.42 -11.29
N ILE A 127 5.85 -1.44 -10.91
CA ILE A 127 7.27 -1.54 -11.23
C ILE A 127 7.46 -1.94 -12.70
N TYR A 128 6.73 -2.95 -13.17
CA TYR A 128 7.03 -3.60 -14.45
C TYR A 128 6.24 -3.03 -15.65
N ASP A 129 5.11 -2.37 -15.44
CA ASP A 129 4.27 -1.86 -16.53
C ASP A 129 3.87 -0.39 -16.32
N PRO A 130 4.52 0.56 -17.04
CA PRO A 130 4.24 1.99 -16.92
C PRO A 130 2.77 2.36 -17.20
N LEU A 131 2.08 1.61 -18.07
CA LEU A 131 0.67 1.85 -18.36
C LEU A 131 -0.24 1.40 -17.22
N LEU A 132 0.06 0.26 -16.59
CA LEU A 132 -0.68 -0.15 -15.40
C LEU A 132 -0.41 0.80 -14.24
N ASN A 133 0.82 1.30 -14.10
CA ASN A 133 1.17 2.30 -13.09
C ASN A 133 0.32 3.58 -13.25
N SER A 134 0.18 4.12 -14.47
CA SER A 134 -0.64 5.32 -14.69
C SER A 134 -2.12 5.08 -14.37
N ILE A 135 -2.69 3.93 -14.77
CA ILE A 135 -4.07 3.55 -14.44
C ILE A 135 -4.26 3.38 -12.93
N LEU A 136 -3.29 2.75 -12.25
CA LEU A 136 -3.35 2.52 -10.80
C LEU A 136 -3.29 3.85 -10.03
N ASN A 137 -2.38 4.77 -10.40
CA ASN A 137 -2.32 6.10 -9.79
C ASN A 137 -3.63 6.86 -9.95
N TYR A 138 -4.22 6.82 -11.15
CA TYR A 138 -5.54 7.42 -11.38
C TYR A 138 -6.61 6.91 -10.39
N TYR A 139 -6.64 5.60 -10.11
CA TYR A 139 -7.62 5.04 -9.17
C TYR A 139 -7.27 5.28 -7.70
N VAL A 140 -6.00 5.27 -7.33
CA VAL A 140 -5.56 5.60 -5.97
C VAL A 140 -5.96 7.03 -5.63
N ASP A 141 -5.76 7.96 -6.56
CA ASP A 141 -6.15 9.37 -6.40
C ASP A 141 -7.67 9.55 -6.43
N SER A 142 -8.36 8.94 -7.40
CA SER A 142 -9.83 9.04 -7.51
C SER A 142 -10.56 8.49 -6.29
N ASP A 143 -10.12 7.35 -5.77
CA ASP A 143 -10.76 6.72 -4.62
C ASP A 143 -10.35 7.39 -3.29
N SER A 144 -9.28 8.19 -3.25
CA SER A 144 -8.89 8.94 -2.04
C SER A 144 -9.94 10.01 -1.70
N ASN A 145 -10.57 10.60 -2.71
CA ASN A 145 -11.70 11.51 -2.55
C ASN A 145 -12.97 10.80 -2.05
N GLU A 146 -13.17 9.53 -2.41
CA GLU A 146 -14.29 8.73 -1.92
C GLU A 146 -14.04 8.25 -0.47
N VAL A 147 -12.80 7.91 -0.12
CA VAL A 147 -12.44 7.44 1.24
C VAL A 147 -12.45 8.56 2.27
N LEU A 148 -12.14 9.81 1.91
CA LEU A 148 -12.32 10.94 2.83
C LEU A 148 -13.77 11.08 3.34
N ALA A 149 -14.76 10.55 2.61
CA ALA A 149 -16.15 10.49 3.07
C ALA A 149 -16.41 9.32 4.05
N TRP A 150 -15.62 8.24 4.03
CA TRP A 150 -15.76 7.07 4.91
C TRP A 150 -14.80 7.08 6.12
N ASP A 151 -13.65 7.76 6.02
CA ASP A 151 -12.64 7.88 7.09
C ASP A 151 -13.13 8.72 8.28
N ILE A 152 -14.21 9.49 8.11
CA ILE A 152 -14.88 10.18 9.24
C ILE A 152 -15.58 9.15 10.17
N SER A 153 -15.82 7.92 9.71
CA SER A 153 -16.54 6.89 10.48
C SER A 153 -15.62 5.81 11.10
N TYR A 154 -14.40 5.61 10.59
CA TYR A 154 -13.45 4.59 11.08
C TYR A 154 -12.19 5.24 11.66
N SER A 155 -12.39 6.02 12.72
CA SER A 155 -11.30 6.57 13.53
C SER A 155 -10.49 5.46 14.21
N SER A 156 -9.18 5.44 13.95
CA SER A 156 -8.12 5.16 14.94
C SER A 156 -7.91 3.72 15.44
N SER A 157 -7.30 2.83 14.64
CA SER A 157 -6.54 1.71 15.24
C SER A 157 -5.26 1.26 14.52
N ASP A 158 -5.09 1.42 13.20
CA ASP A 158 -3.90 0.86 12.51
C ASP A 158 -2.92 1.91 11.97
N PRO A 159 -1.90 2.32 12.77
CA PRO A 159 -0.87 3.28 12.34
C PRO A 159 -0.01 2.77 11.18
N LEU A 160 0.10 1.45 11.00
CA LEU A 160 0.87 0.82 9.92
C LEU A 160 0.24 1.06 8.54
N LEU A 161 -1.09 1.00 8.42
CA LEU A 161 -1.81 1.23 7.16
C LEU A 161 -1.73 2.70 6.71
N SER A 162 -1.77 3.63 7.67
CA SER A 162 -1.56 5.06 7.42
C SER A 162 -0.13 5.33 6.92
N SER A 163 0.87 4.72 7.56
CA SER A 163 2.28 4.89 7.18
C SER A 163 2.60 4.24 5.83
N CYS A 164 2.08 3.03 5.54
CA CYS A 164 2.23 2.38 4.25
C CYS A 164 1.50 3.12 3.12
N ARG A 165 0.32 3.71 3.37
CA ARG A 165 -0.35 4.59 2.40
C ARG A 165 0.50 5.82 2.11
N LYS A 166 1.02 6.49 3.14
CA LYS A 166 1.90 7.65 2.97
C LYS A 166 3.20 7.29 2.27
N ALA A 167 3.78 6.13 2.54
CA ALA A 167 4.98 5.63 1.86
C ALA A 167 4.70 5.33 0.38
N LEU A 168 3.58 4.68 0.04
CA LEU A 168 3.19 4.40 -1.35
C LEU A 168 2.86 5.68 -2.13
N VAL A 169 2.18 6.64 -1.51
CA VAL A 169 1.89 7.96 -2.11
C VAL A 169 3.18 8.79 -2.22
N SER A 170 4.11 8.70 -1.27
CA SER A 170 5.42 9.36 -1.31
C SER A 170 6.37 8.75 -2.36
N LEU A 171 6.21 7.46 -2.67
CA LEU A 171 6.97 6.80 -3.73
C LEU A 171 6.50 7.30 -5.11
N SER A 172 5.23 7.66 -5.30
CA SER A 172 4.67 8.03 -6.61
C SER A 172 5.46 9.13 -7.36
N PRO A 173 5.75 10.33 -6.81
CA PRO A 173 6.46 11.36 -7.58
C PRO A 173 7.97 11.15 -7.63
N SER A 174 8.55 10.63 -6.54
CA SER A 174 10.00 10.48 -6.38
C SER A 174 10.55 9.27 -7.14
N THR A 175 9.81 8.16 -7.19
CA THR A 175 10.21 6.99 -8.01
C THR A 175 9.95 7.22 -9.49
N ILE A 176 8.91 7.96 -9.88
CA ILE A 176 8.73 8.35 -11.29
C ILE A 176 9.89 9.24 -11.74
N ALA A 177 10.27 10.25 -10.96
CA ALA A 177 11.42 11.11 -11.28
C ALA A 177 12.75 10.33 -11.31
N LEU A 178 12.95 9.40 -10.37
CA LEU A 178 14.18 8.61 -10.29
C LEU A 178 14.24 7.53 -11.39
N HIS A 179 13.10 6.96 -11.78
CA HIS A 179 12.99 6.03 -12.90
C HIS A 179 13.12 6.73 -14.25
N ASP A 180 12.56 7.93 -14.42
CA ASP A 180 12.68 8.71 -15.66
C ASP A 180 14.11 9.26 -15.82
N ALA A 181 14.74 9.66 -14.71
CA ALA A 181 16.16 9.96 -14.66
C ALA A 181 17.00 8.71 -15.02
N ALA A 182 16.79 7.58 -14.34
CA ALA A 182 17.48 6.32 -14.61
C ALA A 182 17.30 5.85 -16.07
N ARG A 183 16.11 6.06 -16.65
CA ARG A 183 15.79 5.75 -18.05
C ARG A 183 16.52 6.66 -19.02
N GLN A 184 16.54 7.99 -18.79
CA GLN A 184 17.35 8.92 -19.57
C GLN A 184 18.85 8.59 -19.51
N TYR A 185 19.34 8.16 -18.34
CA TYR A 185 20.74 7.74 -18.17
C TYR A 185 21.04 6.39 -18.84
N GLY A 186 20.12 5.44 -18.83
CA GLY A 186 20.27 4.13 -19.49
C GLY A 186 20.33 4.24 -21.02
N VAL A 187 19.50 5.11 -21.62
CA VAL A 187 19.52 5.38 -23.07
C VAL A 187 20.82 6.06 -23.50
N ARG A 188 21.35 6.98 -22.69
CA ARG A 188 22.63 7.66 -22.97
C ARG A 188 23.85 6.79 -22.73
N ALA A 189 23.84 5.92 -21.71
CA ALA A 189 24.94 4.98 -21.44
C ALA A 189 25.15 3.97 -22.59
N ARG A 190 24.08 3.64 -23.33
CA ARG A 190 24.15 2.74 -24.51
C ARG A 190 24.61 3.46 -25.78
N THR A 191 24.48 4.78 -25.87
CA THR A 191 24.74 5.56 -27.11
C THR A 191 25.98 6.45 -27.05
N ALA A 192 26.52 6.74 -25.86
CA ALA A 192 27.74 7.55 -25.71
C ALA A 192 28.66 6.99 -24.61
N ARG A 193 29.99 7.03 -24.85
CA ARG A 193 30.99 6.78 -23.79
C ARG A 193 30.78 7.82 -22.69
N MET A 194 30.32 7.37 -21.52
CA MET A 194 30.20 8.24 -20.34
C MET A 194 31.56 8.85 -20.02
N THR A 195 31.70 10.15 -20.24
CA THR A 195 32.90 10.90 -19.85
C THR A 195 32.83 11.22 -18.35
N VAL A 196 33.99 11.22 -17.70
CA VAL A 196 34.11 11.53 -16.27
C VAL A 196 33.54 12.93 -15.95
N SER A 197 33.64 13.87 -16.89
CA SER A 197 33.04 15.21 -16.79
C SER A 197 31.51 15.17 -16.71
N PHE A 198 30.84 14.32 -17.48
CA PHE A 198 29.38 14.17 -17.41
C PHE A 198 28.92 13.62 -16.06
N LEU A 199 29.60 12.61 -15.53
CA LEU A 199 29.26 12.03 -14.22
C LEU A 199 29.41 13.08 -13.12
N ARG A 200 30.52 13.84 -13.14
CA ARG A 200 30.83 14.85 -12.12
C ARG A 200 29.92 16.07 -12.20
N GLU A 201 29.63 16.58 -13.40
CA GLU A 201 28.95 17.87 -13.54
C GLU A 201 27.44 17.76 -13.69
N LEU A 202 26.91 16.64 -14.20
CA LEU A 202 25.48 16.49 -14.43
C LEU A 202 24.86 15.42 -13.54
N PHE A 203 25.47 14.23 -13.46
CA PHE A 203 24.86 13.10 -12.75
C PHE A 203 24.88 13.27 -11.23
N PHE A 204 26.06 13.50 -10.63
CA PHE A 204 26.18 13.61 -9.18
C PHE A 204 25.38 14.78 -8.59
N PRO A 205 25.39 16.00 -9.15
CA PRO A 205 24.62 17.12 -8.59
C PRO A 205 23.10 16.88 -8.66
N THR A 206 22.63 16.28 -9.75
CA THR A 206 21.21 15.98 -9.96
C THR A 206 20.75 14.88 -8.99
N MET A 207 21.50 13.79 -8.87
CA MET A 207 21.25 12.71 -7.88
C MET A 207 21.29 13.22 -6.44
N MET A 208 22.29 14.04 -6.09
CA MET A 208 22.42 14.60 -4.74
C MET A 208 21.33 15.63 -4.43
N GLY A 209 20.82 16.35 -5.44
CA GLY A 209 19.66 17.21 -5.32
C GLY A 209 18.38 16.43 -4.96
N TYR A 210 18.15 15.28 -5.61
CA TYR A 210 17.02 14.40 -5.28
C TYR A 210 17.13 13.82 -3.88
N LEU A 211 18.32 13.33 -3.49
CA LEU A 211 18.53 12.81 -2.14
C LEU A 211 18.33 13.90 -1.07
N ARG A 212 18.80 15.13 -1.30
CA ARG A 212 18.53 16.27 -0.39
C ARG A 212 17.05 16.58 -0.28
N CYS A 213 16.28 16.50 -1.36
CA CYS A 213 14.84 16.78 -1.34
C CYS A 213 14.07 15.78 -0.46
N VAL A 214 14.46 14.50 -0.47
CA VAL A 214 13.91 13.45 0.41
C VAL A 214 14.21 13.74 1.90
N TYR A 215 15.41 14.25 2.20
CA TYR A 215 15.75 14.65 3.58
C TYR A 215 15.02 15.91 4.05
N TYR A 216 14.79 16.90 3.18
CA TYR A 216 14.05 18.12 3.54
C TYR A 216 12.55 17.87 3.76
N LEU A 217 11.92 16.97 3.00
CA LEU A 217 10.52 16.57 3.23
C LEU A 217 10.35 15.79 4.55
N SER A 218 11.37 15.02 4.95
CA SER A 218 11.40 14.38 6.27
C SER A 218 11.47 15.41 7.41
N SER A 219 12.25 16.49 7.23
CA SER A 219 12.34 17.57 8.22
C SER A 219 11.10 18.48 8.27
N CYS A 220 10.47 18.81 7.13
CA CYS A 220 9.25 19.64 7.12
C CYS A 220 8.01 18.93 7.69
N CYS A 221 7.95 17.59 7.67
CA CYS A 221 6.85 16.85 8.28
C CYS A 221 6.89 16.84 9.82
N ILE A 222 7.99 17.26 10.44
CA ILE A 222 8.11 17.31 11.91
C ILE A 222 7.54 18.62 12.48
N ASP A 223 7.46 19.69 11.69
CA ASP A 223 7.07 21.03 12.18
C ASP A 223 5.58 21.40 12.00
N ILE A 224 4.74 20.54 11.41
CA ILE A 224 3.32 20.88 11.14
C ILE A 224 2.40 20.67 12.37
N ASN A 225 2.87 20.06 13.46
CA ASN A 225 2.05 19.82 14.66
C ASN A 225 2.17 20.90 15.76
N HIS A 226 2.74 22.08 15.48
CA HIS A 226 2.91 23.13 16.49
C HIS A 226 2.26 24.49 16.15
N ALA A 227 1.14 24.46 15.42
CA ALA A 227 0.29 25.62 15.20
C ALA A 227 -1.20 25.26 15.31
N GLN A 228 -1.66 24.98 16.53
CA GLN A 228 -3.04 25.18 16.98
C GLN A 228 -3.09 25.23 18.50
#